data_AF-A0A9D7HN60-F1
#
_entry.id   AF-A0A9D7HN60-F1
#
_cell.length_a   1.000
_cell.length_b   1.000
_cell.length_c   1.000
_cell.angle_alpha   90.00
_cell.angle_beta   90.00
_cell.angle_gamma   90.00
#
_symmetry.space_group_name_H-M   'P 1'
#
loop_
_entity.id
_entity.type
_entity.pdbx_description
1 polymer ?
#
loop_
_entity_poly.entity_id
_entity_poly.type
_entity_poly.pdbx_seq_one_letter_code
_entity_poly.pdbx_strand_id
1 'polypeptide(L)'
;MPVTTIALLLLIGLAAGVLSGFVGVGGGIIMVPALVWLLGYSQHQAQGASLAVLVLPVVFFAAWNYHKEHPIDLKAVGIIAGAFVLGGFMGSKMSLAMPADAVRKVFGVMMIVAALKLIFGK
;
A
#
# COMPACT_ATOMS: atom_id res chain seq x y z
N MET A 1 -11.19 -21.88 -4.08
CA MET A 1 -10.77 -20.81 -5.03
C MET A 1 -10.36 -21.47 -6.33
N PRO A 2 -10.76 -20.95 -7.50
CA PRO A 2 -10.29 -21.50 -8.77
C PRO A 2 -8.79 -21.20 -8.96
N VAL A 3 -8.12 -22.04 -9.77
CA VAL A 3 -6.67 -21.92 -10.05
C VAL A 3 -6.32 -20.54 -10.60
N THR A 4 -7.21 -19.96 -11.41
CA THR A 4 -7.06 -18.61 -11.98
C THR A 4 -6.98 -17.54 -10.89
N THR A 5 -7.81 -17.61 -9.85
CA THR A 5 -7.76 -16.67 -8.71
C THR A 5 -6.44 -16.79 -7.96
N ILE A 6 -5.95 -18.01 -7.71
CA ILE A 6 -4.68 -18.24 -7.04
C ILE A 6 -3.54 -17.64 -7.85
N ALA A 7 -3.52 -17.89 -9.17
CA ALA A 7 -2.51 -17.32 -10.07
C ALA A 7 -2.53 -15.78 -10.06
N LEU A 8 -3.71 -15.16 -10.10
CA LEU A 8 -3.85 -13.70 -10.01
C LEU A 8 -3.33 -13.16 -8.67
N LEU A 9 -3.65 -13.80 -7.54
CA LEU A 9 -3.16 -13.37 -6.23
C LEU A 9 -1.62 -13.45 -6.14
N LEU A 10 -1.02 -14.51 -6.69
CA LEU A 10 0.44 -14.65 -6.75
C LEU A 10 1.07 -13.54 -7.61
N LEU A 11 0.50 -13.26 -8.79
CA LEU A 11 0.98 -12.20 -9.67
C LEU A 11 0.85 -10.82 -9.04
N ILE A 12 -0.28 -10.53 -8.39
CA ILE A 12 -0.50 -9.28 -7.66
C ILE A 12 0.53 -9.12 -6.56
N GLY A 13 0.77 -10.17 -5.76
CA GLY A 13 1.76 -10.14 -4.69
C GLY A 13 3.19 -9.92 -5.19
N LEU A 14 3.59 -10.61 -6.27
CA LEU A 14 4.91 -10.45 -6.89
C LEU A 14 5.09 -9.04 -7.46
N ALA A 15 4.13 -8.55 -8.25
CA ALA A 15 4.19 -7.21 -8.82
C ALA A 15 4.24 -6.12 -7.74
N ALA A 16 3.37 -6.24 -6.72
CA ALA A 16 3.35 -5.32 -5.59
C ALA A 16 4.66 -5.36 -4.79
N GLY A 17 5.25 -6.54 -4.58
CA GLY A 17 6.52 -6.70 -3.88
C GLY A 17 7.71 -6.09 -4.63
N VAL A 18 7.83 -6.39 -5.94
CA VAL A 18 8.88 -5.83 -6.79
C VAL A 18 8.80 -4.31 -6.81
N LEU A 19 7.60 -3.75 -7.05
CA LEU A 19 7.41 -2.31 -7.10
C LEU A 19 7.59 -1.65 -5.73
N SER A 20 7.21 -2.32 -4.65
CA SER A 20 7.48 -1.83 -3.30
C SER A 20 8.97 -1.78 -2.98
N GLY A 21 9.76 -2.75 -3.44
CA GLY A 21 11.22 -2.73 -3.27
C GLY A 21 11.91 -1.68 -4.15
N PHE A 22 11.42 -1.48 -5.37
CA PHE A 22 12.00 -0.54 -6.34
C PHE A 22 11.66 0.92 -6.02
N VAL A 23 10.40 1.23 -5.69
CA VAL A 23 9.91 2.61 -5.49
C VAL A 23 9.81 2.99 -4.00
N GLY A 24 9.68 2.01 -3.10
CA GLY A 24 9.60 2.25 -1.65
C GLY A 24 8.22 2.65 -1.10
N VAL A 25 7.15 2.62 -1.90
CA VAL A 25 5.83 3.19 -1.51
C VAL A 25 4.93 2.23 -0.71
N GLY A 26 5.31 0.95 -0.59
CA GLY A 26 4.44 -0.09 -0.03
C GLY A 26 3.39 -0.49 -1.08
N GLY A 27 3.37 -1.77 -1.46
CA GLY A 27 2.67 -2.28 -2.66
C GLY A 27 1.14 -2.06 -2.76
N GLY A 28 0.52 -1.34 -1.83
CA GLY A 28 -0.92 -1.04 -1.80
C GLY A 28 -1.43 -0.26 -3.01
N ILE A 29 -0.59 0.57 -3.64
CA ILE A 29 -0.92 1.27 -4.90
C ILE A 29 -1.27 0.28 -6.02
N ILE A 30 -0.67 -0.91 -5.99
CA ILE A 30 -0.90 -1.97 -6.98
C ILE A 30 -1.96 -2.96 -6.47
N MET A 31 -1.83 -3.39 -5.21
CA MET A 31 -2.75 -4.39 -4.63
C MET A 31 -4.20 -3.92 -4.63
N VAL A 32 -4.47 -2.69 -4.18
CA VAL A 32 -5.86 -2.19 -4.06
C VAL A 32 -6.59 -2.19 -5.40
N PRO A 33 -6.13 -1.50 -6.47
CA PRO A 33 -6.82 -1.51 -7.75
C PRO A 33 -6.86 -2.91 -8.39
N ALA A 34 -5.82 -3.73 -8.24
CA ALA A 34 -5.81 -5.08 -8.80
C ALA A 34 -6.86 -6.00 -8.15
N LEU A 35 -7.01 -5.95 -6.82
CA LEU A 35 -8.04 -6.71 -6.10
C LEU A 35 -9.45 -6.24 -6.48
N VAL A 36 -9.66 -4.94 -6.69
CA VAL A 36 -10.95 -4.39 -7.11
C VAL A 36 -11.28 -4.78 -8.55
N TRP A 37 -10.36 -4.52 -9.49
CA TRP A 37 -10.64 -4.67 -10.92
C TRP A 37 -10.55 -6.11 -11.42
N LEU A 38 -9.62 -6.91 -10.89
CA LEU A 38 -9.39 -8.28 -11.36
C LEU A 38 -10.15 -9.33 -10.56
N LEU A 39 -10.38 -9.08 -9.27
CA LEU A 39 -11.03 -10.04 -8.37
C LEU A 39 -12.39 -9.57 -7.83
N GLY A 40 -12.84 -8.37 -8.21
CA GLY A 40 -14.17 -7.86 -7.88
C GLY A 40 -14.35 -7.48 -6.41
N TYR A 41 -13.26 -7.20 -5.68
CA TYR A 41 -13.35 -6.83 -4.27
C TYR A 41 -13.96 -5.44 -4.15
N SER A 42 -14.74 -5.19 -3.10
CA SER A 42 -15.10 -3.82 -2.73
C SER A 42 -13.85 -3.02 -2.33
N GLN A 43 -13.92 -1.69 -2.43
CA GLN A 43 -12.81 -0.82 -2.06
C GLN A 43 -12.31 -1.08 -0.63
N HIS A 44 -13.23 -1.28 0.32
CA HIS A 44 -12.88 -1.56 1.72
C HIS A 44 -12.24 -2.94 1.89
N GLN A 45 -12.71 -3.98 1.18
CA GLN A 45 -12.08 -5.31 1.21
C GLN A 45 -10.66 -5.26 0.65
N ALA A 46 -10.46 -4.59 -0.48
CA ALA A 46 -9.16 -4.47 -1.11
C ALA A 46 -8.15 -3.69 -0.24
N GLN A 47 -8.59 -2.57 0.35
CA GLN A 47 -7.77 -1.79 1.30
C GLN A 47 -7.44 -2.59 2.56
N GLY A 48 -8.43 -3.26 3.16
CA GLY A 48 -8.22 -4.09 4.33
C GLY A 48 -7.22 -5.22 4.08
N ALA A 49 -7.36 -5.93 2.95
CA ALA A 49 -6.42 -6.97 2.54
C ALA A 49 -5.00 -6.41 2.31
N SER A 50 -4.89 -5.27 1.61
CA SER A 50 -3.61 -4.60 1.39
C SER A 50 -2.94 -4.20 2.70
N LEU A 51 -3.69 -3.64 3.66
CA LEU A 51 -3.14 -3.26 4.97
C LEU A 51 -2.72 -4.50 5.77
N ALA A 52 -3.51 -5.58 5.74
CA ALA A 52 -3.16 -6.84 6.42
C ALA A 52 -1.86 -7.44 5.88
N VAL A 53 -1.64 -7.38 4.56
CA VAL A 53 -0.37 -7.82 3.94
C VAL A 53 0.80 -6.95 4.42
N LEU A 54 0.61 -5.64 4.55
CA LEU A 54 1.66 -4.70 5.00
C LEU A 54 2.00 -4.81 6.49
N VAL A 55 1.14 -5.42 7.31
CA VAL A 55 1.46 -5.75 8.72
C VAL A 55 2.48 -6.87 8.81
N LEU A 56 2.48 -7.78 7.85
CA LEU A 56 3.50 -8.81 7.75
C LEU A 56 4.85 -8.19 7.37
N PRO A 57 5.98 -8.84 7.69
CA PRO A 57 7.32 -8.33 7.35
C PRO A 57 7.65 -8.47 5.85
N VAL A 58 6.68 -8.22 4.96
CA VAL A 58 6.80 -8.41 3.49
C VAL A 58 7.76 -7.42 2.83
N VAL A 59 7.97 -6.25 3.43
CA VAL A 59 8.94 -5.24 2.97
C VAL A 59 10.25 -5.24 3.77
N PHE A 60 10.37 -6.11 4.80
CA PHE A 60 11.51 -6.12 5.71
C PHE A 60 12.84 -6.32 4.97
N PHE A 61 12.91 -7.31 4.08
CA PHE A 61 14.14 -7.60 3.32
C PHE A 61 14.52 -6.46 2.37
N ALA A 62 13.53 -5.76 1.79
CA ALA A 62 13.80 -4.58 0.97
C ALA A 62 14.40 -3.45 1.82
N ALA A 63 13.76 -3.12 2.95
CA ALA A 63 14.27 -2.10 3.87
C ALA A 63 15.68 -2.45 4.42
N TRP A 64 15.94 -3.74 4.66
CA TRP A 64 17.24 -4.22 5.10
C TRP A 64 18.34 -4.01 4.05
N ASN A 65 18.04 -4.24 2.77
CA ASN A 65 18.98 -3.96 1.68
C ASN A 65 19.31 -2.46 1.62
N TYR A 66 18.30 -1.59 1.73
CA TYR A 66 18.53 -0.15 1.80
C TYR A 66 19.35 0.24 3.03
N HIS A 67 19.07 -0.31 4.21
CA HIS A 67 19.81 0.01 5.43
C HIS A 67 21.29 -0.40 5.36
N LYS A 68 21.59 -1.50 4.66
CA LYS A 68 22.97 -1.97 4.45
C LYS A 68 23.78 -1.01 3.58
N GLU A 69 23.19 -0.49 2.50
CA GLU A 69 23.89 0.44 1.60
C GLU A 69 23.86 1.88 2.14
N HIS A 70 22.75 2.27 2.75
CA HIS A 70 22.47 3.61 3.26
C HIS A 70 21.79 3.50 4.63
N PRO A 71 22.55 3.65 5.73
CA PRO A 71 22.00 3.54 7.08
C PRO A 71 20.80 4.46 7.30
N ILE A 72 19.64 3.83 7.48
CA ILE A 72 18.37 4.50 7.76
C ILE A 72 18.42 5.06 9.20
N ASP A 73 17.92 6.30 9.40
CA ASP A 73 17.74 6.87 10.73
C ASP A 73 16.62 6.17 11.49
N LEU A 74 17.00 5.23 12.36
CA LEU A 74 16.07 4.44 13.16
C LEU A 74 15.28 5.27 14.18
N LYS A 75 15.79 6.44 14.61
CA LYS A 75 15.03 7.33 15.50
C LYS A 75 13.88 7.98 14.74
N ALA A 76 14.15 8.49 13.54
CA ALA A 76 13.11 9.03 12.66
C ALA A 76 12.06 7.96 12.33
N VAL A 77 12.49 6.74 12.01
CA VAL A 77 11.59 5.59 11.77
C VAL A 77 10.70 5.32 12.98
N GLY A 78 11.27 5.28 14.20
CA GLY A 78 10.49 5.03 15.42
C GLY A 78 9.43 6.09 15.70
N ILE A 79 9.77 7.37 15.53
CA ILE A 79 8.84 8.50 15.71
C ILE A 79 7.70 8.41 14.68
N ILE A 80 8.05 8.23 13.41
CA ILE A 80 7.07 8.12 12.32
C ILE A 80 6.17 6.90 12.54
N ALA A 81 6.73 5.75 12.91
CA ALA A 81 5.97 4.53 13.18
C ALA A 81 4.96 4.73 14.33
N GLY A 82 5.36 5.40 15.41
CA GLY A 82 4.45 5.72 16.52
C GLY A 82 3.26 6.59 16.08
N ALA A 83 3.52 7.66 15.33
CA ALA A 83 2.46 8.52 14.79
C ALA A 83 1.61 7.79 13.74
N PHE A 84 2.22 6.93 12.92
CA PHE A 84 1.57 6.15 11.87
C PHE A 84 0.50 5.21 12.43
N VAL A 85 0.75 4.58 13.59
CA VAL A 85 -0.25 3.73 14.25
C VAL A 85 -1.54 4.51 14.56
N LEU A 86 -1.40 5.70 15.16
CA LEU A 86 -2.54 6.55 15.49
C LEU A 86 -3.25 7.05 14.23
N GLY A 87 -2.48 7.53 13.26
CA GLY A 87 -3.00 8.02 11.98
C GLY A 87 -3.74 6.93 11.19
N GLY A 88 -3.19 5.72 11.13
CA GLY A 88 -3.80 4.56 10.48
C GLY A 88 -5.09 4.12 11.18
N PHE A 89 -5.10 4.07 12.50
CA PHE A 89 -6.30 3.76 13.27
C PHE A 89 -7.43 4.77 13.03
N MET A 90 -7.13 6.07 13.15
CA MET A 90 -8.12 7.13 12.91
C MET A 90 -8.57 7.16 11.44
N GLY A 91 -7.62 7.08 10.51
CA GLY A 91 -7.89 7.09 9.07
C GLY A 91 -8.75 5.90 8.63
N SER A 92 -8.52 4.70 9.17
CA SER A 92 -9.36 3.53 8.88
C SER A 92 -10.81 3.73 9.34
N LYS A 93 -11.04 4.31 10.53
CA LYS A 93 -12.40 4.64 11.00
C LYS A 93 -13.09 5.65 10.11
N MET A 94 -12.38 6.70 9.69
CA MET A 94 -12.90 7.70 8.76
C MET A 94 -13.28 7.07 7.42
N SER A 95 -12.40 6.21 6.88
CA SER A 95 -12.67 5.50 5.62
C SER A 95 -13.89 4.61 5.72
N LEU A 96 -14.02 3.82 6.79
CA LEU A 96 -15.15 2.90 6.97
C LEU A 96 -16.48 3.62 7.19
N ALA A 97 -16.45 4.87 7.65
CA ALA A 97 -17.64 5.71 7.77
C ALA A 97 -18.09 6.34 6.44
N MET A 98 -17.29 6.23 5.38
CA MET A 98 -17.59 6.80 4.06
C MET A 98 -18.10 5.74 3.08
N PRO A 99 -18.91 6.12 2.07
CA PRO A 99 -19.23 5.23 0.96
C PRO A 99 -17.97 4.80 0.20
N ALA A 100 -17.92 3.54 -0.22
CA ALA A 100 -16.78 2.96 -0.94
C ALA A 100 -16.37 3.76 -2.19
N ASP A 101 -17.35 4.32 -2.91
CA ASP A 101 -17.11 5.18 -4.07
C ASP A 101 -16.41 6.50 -3.72
N ALA A 102 -16.73 7.09 -2.57
CA ALA A 102 -16.09 8.31 -2.10
C ALA A 102 -14.62 8.01 -1.73
N VAL A 103 -14.37 6.92 -1.02
CA VAL A 103 -13.01 6.45 -0.67
C VAL A 103 -12.19 6.16 -1.94
N ARG A 104 -12.80 5.51 -2.94
CA ARG A 104 -12.17 5.26 -4.25
C ARG A 104 -11.78 6.56 -4.94
N LYS A 105 -12.65 7.57 -4.97
CA LYS A 105 -12.35 8.89 -5.56
C LYS A 105 -11.22 9.60 -4.81
N VAL A 106 -11.25 9.60 -3.48
CA VAL A 106 -10.18 10.19 -2.64
C VAL A 106 -8.85 9.52 -2.95
N PHE A 107 -8.80 8.20 -2.99
CA PHE A 107 -7.59 7.45 -3.35
C PHE A 107 -7.09 7.80 -4.76
N GLY A 108 -7.98 7.84 -5.75
CA GLY A 108 -7.62 8.21 -7.12
C GLY A 108 -7.05 9.63 -7.23
N VAL A 109 -7.67 10.62 -6.57
CA VAL A 109 -7.16 12.00 -6.54
C VAL A 109 -5.79 12.05 -5.87
N MET A 110 -5.59 11.34 -4.75
CA MET A 110 -4.29 11.25 -4.09
C MET A 110 -3.23 10.69 -5.04
N MET A 111 -3.55 9.64 -5.81
CA MET A 111 -2.63 9.05 -6.80
C MET A 111 -2.28 10.03 -7.92
N ILE A 112 -3.25 10.80 -8.44
CA ILE A 112 -2.98 11.83 -9.45
C ILE A 112 -2.03 12.88 -8.89
N VAL A 113 -2.30 13.38 -7.67
CA VAL A 113 -1.45 14.39 -7.03
C VAL A 113 -0.03 13.84 -6.79
N ALA A 114 0.10 12.60 -6.32
CA ALA A 114 1.38 11.95 -6.13
C ALA A 114 2.14 11.80 -7.45
N ALA A 115 1.47 11.34 -8.51
CA ALA A 115 2.07 11.21 -9.84
C ALA A 115 2.55 12.55 -10.39
N LEU A 116 1.72 13.60 -10.31
CA LEU A 116 2.10 14.95 -10.76
C LEU A 116 3.31 15.49 -9.98
N LYS A 117 3.35 15.30 -8.66
CA LYS A 117 4.49 15.73 -7.85
C LYS A 117 5.76 14.94 -8.15
N LEU A 118 5.68 13.64 -8.45
CA LEU A 118 6.86 12.85 -8.76
C LEU A 118 7.43 13.18 -10.15
N ILE A 119 6.60 13.55 -11.12
CA ILE A 119 7.02 13.84 -12.49
C ILE A 119 7.47 15.31 -12.66
N PHE A 120 6.72 16.24 -12.08
CA PHE A 120 6.91 17.69 -12.29
C PHE A 120 7.35 18.44 -11.04
N GLY A 121 7.41 17.77 -9.89
CA GLY A 121 7.97 18.35 -8.67
C GLY A 121 9.47 18.59 -8.82
N LYS A 122 9.95 19.63 -8.15
CA LYS A 122 11.39 19.91 -8.02
C LYS A 122 12.05 18.95 -7.04
#